data_AF-A0A7W0SWH3-F1
#
_entry.id   AF-A0A7W0SWH3-F1
#
_cell.length_a   1.000
_cell.length_b   1.000
_cell.length_c   1.000
_cell.angle_alpha   90.00
_cell.angle_beta   90.00
_cell.angle_gamma   90.00
#
_symmetry.space_group_name_H-M   'P 1'
#
loop_
_entity.id
_entity.type
_entity.pdbx_description
1 polymer ?
#
loop_
_entity_poly.entity_id
_entity_poly.type
_entity_poly.pdbx_seq_one_letter_code
_entity_poly.pdbx_strand_id
1 'polypeptide(L)'
;MSGLDERFRRQARNEAIFREVNERIAQLGQSAQAWSPDGVVEFLCECGVDGGCGERIRMPLEVYETVRRQDDRFAVHPGHETPEIERAVDWTDDYVIVDKIDAVEPQVADDPRGAPSS
;
A
#
# COMPACT_ATOMS: atom_id res chain seq x y z
N MET A 1 27.07 -7.10 -0.67
CA MET A 1 25.63 -6.76 -0.80
C MET A 1 24.91 -8.06 -1.08
N SER A 2 24.35 -8.67 -0.05
CA SER A 2 23.58 -9.91 -0.20
C SER A 2 22.40 -9.63 -1.12
N GLY A 3 22.22 -10.45 -2.15
CA GLY A 3 21.02 -10.37 -2.99
C GLY A 3 19.78 -10.45 -2.10
N LEU A 4 18.79 -9.61 -2.42
CA LEU A 4 17.48 -9.62 -1.75
C LEU A 4 16.96 -11.06 -1.61
N ASP A 5 16.46 -11.37 -0.42
CA ASP A 5 15.83 -12.67 -0.15
C ASP A 5 14.65 -12.87 -1.11
N GLU A 6 14.44 -14.10 -1.61
CA GLU A 6 13.35 -14.40 -2.51
C GLU A 6 11.98 -14.14 -1.86
N ARG A 7 11.88 -14.31 -0.53
CA ARG A 7 10.65 -13.97 0.23
C ARG A 7 10.28 -12.50 0.04
N PHE A 8 11.27 -11.62 0.05
CA PHE A 8 11.10 -10.18 -0.05
C PHE A 8 10.78 -9.72 -1.48
N ARG A 9 11.40 -10.35 -2.48
CA ARG A 9 11.00 -10.13 -3.88
C ARG A 9 9.58 -10.57 -4.14
N ARG A 10 9.14 -11.65 -3.50
CA ARG A 10 7.77 -12.13 -3.62
C ARG A 10 6.80 -11.20 -2.92
N GLN A 11 7.15 -10.73 -1.72
CA GLN A 11 6.37 -9.73 -1.01
C GLN A 11 6.14 -8.48 -1.88
N ALA A 12 7.20 -7.87 -2.42
CA ALA A 12 7.10 -6.70 -3.29
C ALA A 12 6.18 -6.90 -4.52
N ARG A 13 6.21 -8.10 -5.11
CA ARG A 13 5.31 -8.45 -6.23
C ARG A 13 3.86 -8.63 -5.79
N ASN A 14 3.62 -9.17 -4.60
CA ASN A 14 2.28 -9.42 -4.09
C ASN A 14 1.57 -8.12 -3.67
N GLU A 15 2.31 -7.09 -3.26
CA GLU A 15 1.75 -5.78 -2.86
C GLU A 15 0.87 -5.17 -3.97
N ALA A 16 1.26 -5.35 -5.24
CA ALA A 16 0.48 -4.90 -6.40
C ALA A 16 -0.93 -5.54 -6.48
N ILE A 17 -1.09 -6.78 -6.00
CA ILE A 17 -2.41 -7.46 -6.01
C ILE A 17 -3.36 -6.76 -5.03
N PHE A 18 -2.88 -6.40 -3.85
CA PHE A 18 -3.70 -5.69 -2.86
C PHE A 18 -4.06 -4.29 -3.33
N ARG A 19 -3.11 -3.60 -3.98
CA ARG A 19 -3.36 -2.31 -4.64
C ARG A 19 -4.52 -2.40 -5.63
N GLU A 20 -4.53 -3.38 -6.53
CA GLU A 20 -5.63 -3.53 -7.50
C GLU A 20 -7.01 -3.72 -6.83
N VAL A 21 -7.05 -4.41 -5.69
CA VAL A 21 -8.29 -4.60 -4.93
C VAL A 21 -8.71 -3.29 -4.26
N ASN A 22 -7.76 -2.57 -3.66
CA ASN A 22 -8.02 -1.30 -3.00
C ASN A 22 -8.43 -0.21 -4.01
N GLU A 23 -7.92 -0.21 -5.23
CA GLU A 23 -8.39 0.70 -6.29
C GLU A 23 -9.88 0.50 -6.59
N ARG A 24 -10.36 -0.74 -6.61
CA ARG A 24 -11.79 -1.02 -6.79
C ARG A 24 -12.60 -0.56 -5.58
N ILE A 25 -12.08 -0.73 -4.37
CA ILE A 25 -12.69 -0.22 -3.15
C ILE A 25 -12.76 1.31 -3.20
N ALA A 26 -11.69 1.99 -3.59
CA ALA A 26 -11.63 3.45 -3.71
C ALA A 26 -12.69 3.97 -4.70
N GLN A 27 -12.81 3.35 -5.88
CA GLN A 27 -13.83 3.73 -6.89
C GLN A 27 -15.27 3.59 -6.37
N LEU A 28 -15.55 2.51 -5.64
CA LEU A 28 -16.85 2.31 -4.98
C LEU A 28 -17.04 3.33 -3.84
N GLY A 29 -15.98 3.59 -3.09
CA GLY A 29 -15.89 4.59 -2.04
C GLY A 29 -16.21 6.00 -2.54
N GLN A 30 -15.66 6.43 -3.68
CA GLN A 30 -15.95 7.74 -4.29
C GLN A 30 -17.45 7.91 -4.59
N SER A 31 -18.09 6.86 -5.09
CA SER A 31 -19.54 6.85 -5.35
C SER A 31 -20.37 6.92 -4.06
N ALA A 32 -19.85 6.33 -2.98
CA ALA A 32 -20.48 6.28 -1.66
C ALA A 32 -20.09 7.47 -0.76
N GLN A 33 -19.03 8.23 -1.05
CA GLN A 33 -18.50 9.30 -0.19
C GLN A 33 -19.49 10.46 -0.06
N ALA A 34 -20.41 10.61 -1.02
CA ALA A 34 -21.59 11.48 -0.88
C ALA A 34 -22.47 11.13 0.34
N TRP A 35 -22.25 9.98 0.98
CA TRP A 35 -23.06 9.42 2.08
C TRP A 35 -22.27 9.19 3.37
N SER A 36 -20.93 9.27 3.39
CA SER A 36 -20.12 9.13 4.63
C SER A 36 -19.66 10.51 5.12
N PRO A 37 -20.07 10.97 6.32
CA PRO A 37 -19.78 12.33 6.81
C PRO A 37 -18.29 12.61 7.04
N ASP A 38 -17.49 11.56 7.23
CA ASP A 38 -16.09 11.56 7.61
C ASP A 38 -15.13 11.17 6.48
N GLY A 39 -15.66 10.75 5.32
CA GLY A 39 -14.85 10.39 4.14
C GLY A 39 -13.95 9.16 4.31
N VAL A 40 -14.10 8.41 5.41
CA VAL A 40 -13.29 7.23 5.75
C VAL A 40 -13.78 5.99 5.00
N VAL A 41 -12.84 5.22 4.47
CA VAL A 41 -13.08 3.97 3.75
C VAL A 41 -12.26 2.84 4.40
N GLU A 42 -12.80 1.63 4.40
CA GLU A 42 -12.06 0.43 4.83
C GLU A 42 -11.34 -0.20 3.64
N PHE A 43 -10.02 -0.15 3.65
CA PHE A 43 -9.14 -0.78 2.66
C PHE A 43 -8.57 -2.08 3.21
N LEU A 44 -8.05 -2.94 2.33
CA LEU A 44 -7.22 -4.08 2.72
C LEU A 44 -5.79 -3.62 2.98
N CYS A 45 -5.13 -4.23 3.95
CA CYS A 45 -3.70 -4.03 4.18
C CYS A 45 -2.88 -4.50 2.97
N GLU A 46 -1.97 -3.64 2.49
CA GLU A 46 -1.23 -3.87 1.26
C GLU A 46 0.12 -4.57 1.45
N CYS A 47 0.46 -5.04 2.65
CA CYS A 47 1.81 -5.50 3.02
C CYS A 47 2.39 -6.68 2.22
N GLY A 48 1.60 -7.34 1.36
CA GLY A 48 2.09 -8.35 0.41
C GLY A 48 2.64 -9.63 1.04
N VAL A 49 2.49 -9.82 2.36
CA VAL A 49 3.04 -10.97 3.08
C VAL A 49 2.61 -12.30 2.45
N ASP A 50 3.55 -13.24 2.41
CA ASP A 50 3.32 -14.55 1.81
C ASP A 50 2.19 -15.30 2.55
N GLY A 51 1.24 -15.83 1.77
CA GLY A 51 0.02 -16.45 2.30
C GLY A 51 -1.19 -15.50 2.37
N GLY A 52 -0.97 -14.19 2.12
CA GLY A 52 -1.99 -13.17 2.06
C GLY A 52 -2.27 -12.47 3.39
N CYS A 53 -2.70 -11.22 3.32
CA CYS A 53 -3.16 -10.43 4.46
C CYS A 53 -4.67 -10.22 4.38
N GLY A 54 -5.39 -10.54 5.46
CA GLY A 54 -6.84 -10.34 5.57
C GLY A 54 -7.24 -9.10 6.37
N GLU A 55 -6.26 -8.37 6.91
CA GLU A 55 -6.52 -7.22 7.77
C GLU A 55 -7.06 -6.03 6.97
N ARG A 56 -7.89 -5.24 7.63
CA ARG A 56 -8.44 -3.99 7.09
C ARG A 56 -7.85 -2.80 7.82
N ILE A 57 -7.70 -1.71 7.09
CA ILE A 57 -7.27 -0.42 7.62
C ILE A 57 -8.32 0.63 7.33
N ARG A 58 -8.51 1.56 8.27
CA ARG A 58 -9.47 2.66 8.13
C ARG A 58 -8.70 3.90 7.71
N MET A 59 -8.96 4.39 6.51
CA MET A 59 -8.20 5.51 5.93
C MET A 59 -9.14 6.48 5.22
N PRO A 60 -8.95 7.81 5.37
CA PRO A 60 -9.65 8.76 4.54
C PRO A 60 -9.30 8.55 3.07
N LEU A 61 -10.30 8.57 2.19
CA LEU A 61 -10.09 8.30 0.77
C LEU A 61 -9.03 9.21 0.15
N GLU A 62 -9.00 10.49 0.52
CA GLU A 62 -8.02 11.46 0.04
C GLU A 62 -6.57 11.14 0.43
N VAL A 63 -6.38 10.45 1.57
CA VAL A 63 -5.06 9.95 1.97
C VAL A 63 -4.66 8.79 1.07
N TYR A 64 -5.58 7.86 0.82
CA TYR A 64 -5.33 6.74 -0.10
C TYR A 64 -5.00 7.24 -1.52
N GLU A 65 -5.73 8.22 -2.03
CA GLU A 65 -5.45 8.89 -3.31
C GLU A 65 -4.07 9.58 -3.33
N THR A 66 -3.52 9.93 -2.16
CA THR A 66 -2.17 10.47 -2.01
C THR A 66 -1.11 9.39 -2.03
N VAL A 67 -1.33 8.27 -1.34
CA VAL A 67 -0.48 7.08 -1.42
C VAL A 67 -0.33 6.64 -2.87
N ARG A 68 -1.44 6.60 -3.61
CA ARG A 68 -1.49 6.13 -5.01
C ARG A 68 -0.88 7.04 -6.05
N ARG A 69 -0.37 8.21 -5.66
CA ARG A 69 0.44 9.04 -6.57
C ARG A 69 1.88 8.53 -6.72
N GLN A 70 2.29 7.53 -5.96
CA GLN A 70 3.64 6.95 -6.00
C GLN A 70 3.54 5.43 -6.17
N ASP A 71 4.34 4.89 -7.10
CA ASP A 71 4.30 3.48 -7.50
C ASP A 71 4.85 2.55 -6.41
N ASP A 72 5.64 3.09 -5.49
CA ASP A 72 6.40 2.40 -4.45
C ASP A 72 5.82 2.60 -3.05
N ARG A 73 4.69 3.28 -2.93
CA ARG A 73 4.03 3.49 -1.63
C ARG A 73 2.90 2.52 -1.37
N PHE A 74 2.74 2.12 -0.12
CA PHE A 74 1.69 1.18 0.27
C PHE A 74 1.09 1.55 1.61
N ALA A 75 -0.19 1.26 1.77
CA ALA A 75 -0.91 1.45 3.02
C ALA A 75 -1.04 0.10 3.75
N VAL A 76 -0.41 -0.01 4.92
CA VAL A 76 -0.35 -1.25 5.70
C VAL A 76 -0.98 -1.08 7.07
N HIS A 77 -1.39 -2.19 7.67
CA HIS A 77 -1.80 -2.21 9.06
C HIS A 77 -0.58 -1.91 9.96
N PRO A 78 -0.72 -1.12 11.03
CA PRO A 78 0.40 -0.88 11.95
C PRO A 78 1.01 -2.20 12.46
N GLY A 79 2.33 -2.33 12.37
CA GLY A 79 3.07 -3.55 12.71
C GLY A 79 3.24 -4.55 11.57
N HIS A 80 2.71 -4.25 10.37
CA HIS A 80 2.89 -5.07 9.16
C HIS A 80 3.95 -4.50 8.20
N GLU A 81 4.72 -3.51 8.64
CA GLU A 81 5.85 -2.98 7.89
C GLU A 81 6.98 -4.02 7.82
N THR A 82 7.76 -3.98 6.75
CA THR A 82 8.92 -4.86 6.55
C THR A 82 10.19 -4.03 6.36
N PRO A 83 10.87 -3.64 7.46
CA PRO A 83 11.97 -2.67 7.44
C PRO A 83 13.15 -3.01 6.52
N GLU A 84 13.29 -4.28 6.13
CA GLU A 84 14.31 -4.74 5.20
C GLU A 84 14.08 -4.32 3.74
N ILE A 85 12.85 -3.95 3.37
CA ILE A 85 12.46 -3.61 2.00
C ILE A 85 11.75 -2.27 1.84
N GLU A 86 11.39 -1.62 2.94
CA GLU A 86 10.64 -0.37 2.92
C GLU A 86 10.93 0.45 4.19
N ARG A 87 10.50 1.70 4.15
CA ARG A 87 10.54 2.62 5.28
C ARG A 87 9.16 3.20 5.48
N ALA A 88 8.74 3.32 6.73
CA ALA A 88 7.53 4.06 7.01
C ALA A 88 7.77 5.57 6.85
N VAL A 89 6.87 6.23 6.15
CA VAL A 89 6.90 7.68 5.88
C VAL A 89 5.79 8.43 6.60
N ASP A 90 4.74 7.73 7.03
CA ASP A 90 3.68 8.27 7.89
C ASP A 90 3.10 7.17 8.79
N TRP A 91 2.68 7.54 9.99
CA TRP A 91 2.18 6.62 11.03
C TRP A 91 0.94 7.17 11.72
N THR A 92 -0.07 6.32 11.84
CA THR A 92 -1.28 6.56 12.64
C THR A 92 -1.62 5.29 13.43
N ASP A 93 -2.65 5.38 14.29
CA ASP A 93 -3.17 4.20 14.99
C ASP A 93 -3.96 3.24 14.07
N ASP A 94 -4.44 3.73 12.91
CA ASP A 94 -5.31 2.98 12.00
C ASP A 94 -4.57 2.42 10.76
N TYR A 95 -3.45 3.05 10.37
CA TYR A 95 -2.66 2.68 9.19
C TYR A 95 -1.24 3.25 9.26
N VAL A 96 -0.35 2.65 8.48
CA VAL A 96 1.01 3.12 8.22
C VAL A 96 1.22 3.22 6.71
N ILE A 97 1.84 4.32 6.27
CA ILE A 97 2.25 4.48 4.87
C ILE A 97 3.73 4.11 4.79
N VAL A 98 4.04 3.11 3.98
CA VAL A 98 5.41 2.68 3.70
C VAL A 98 5.82 3.08 2.29
N ASP A 99 7.12 3.26 2.11
CA ASP A 99 7.78 3.64 0.86
C ASP A 99 8.91 2.63 0.62
N LYS A 100 8.95 1.99 -0.56
CA LYS A 100 10.00 0.99 -0.83
C LYS A 100 11.37 1.65 -0.83
N ILE A 101 12.38 0.86 -0.49
CA ILE A 101 13.77 1.31 -0.68
C ILE A 101 14.19 1.07 -2.13
N ASP A 102 15.12 1.88 -2.63
CA ASP A 102 15.61 1.87 -4.02
C ASP A 102 16.02 0.47 -4.52
N ALA A 103 16.56 -0.35 -3.60
CA ALA A 103 16.99 -1.71 -3.92
C ALA A 103 15.83 -2.67 -4.27
N VAL A 104 14.59 -2.30 -3.95
CA VAL A 104 13.36 -3.12 -4.05
C VAL A 104 12.36 -2.54 -5.07
N GLU A 105 12.49 -1.28 -5.45
CA GLU A 105 11.63 -0.64 -6.46
C GLU A 105 11.52 -1.45 -7.77
N PRO A 106 12.60 -2.03 -8.34
CA PRO A 106 12.49 -2.80 -9.58
C PRO A 106 11.64 -4.08 -9.47
N GLN A 107 11.24 -4.49 -8.26
CA GLN A 107 10.40 -5.65 -8.01
C GLN A 107 8.94 -5.28 -7.78
N VAL A 108 8.64 -3.99 -7.62
CA VAL A 108 7.29 -3.46 -7.58
C VAL A 108 6.76 -3.35 -9.01
N ALA A 109 5.48 -3.65 -9.21
CA ALA A 109 4.85 -3.40 -10.49
C ALA A 109 4.50 -1.91 -10.62
N ASP A 110 4.83 -1.33 -11.79
CA ASP A 110 4.47 0.05 -12.14
C ASP A 110 2.97 0.28 -11.92
N ASP A 111 2.63 1.38 -11.23
CA ASP A 111 1.25 1.84 -11.08
C ASP A 111 0.93 2.79 -12.24
N PRO A 112 -0.07 2.53 -13.07
CA PRO A 112 -0.46 3.46 -14.13
C PRO A 112 -0.89 4.85 -13.61
N ARG A 113 -1.17 4.99 -12.31
CA ARG A 113 -1.55 6.24 -11.66
C ARG A 113 -0.40 6.96 -10.95
N GLY A 114 0.63 6.24 -10.55
CA GLY A 114 1.70 6.83 -9.78
C GLY A 114 2.84 7.31 -10.68
N ALA A 115 3.68 8.16 -10.10
CA ALA A 115 4.98 8.42 -10.68
C ALA A 115 5.94 7.31 -10.21
N PRO A 116 6.84 6.85 -11.08
CA PRO A 116 8.00 6.08 -10.63
C PRO A 116 8.82 6.92 -9.64
N SER A 117 9.56 6.23 -8.78
CA SER A 117 10.49 6.84 -7.82
C SER A 117 11.41 7.88 -8.48
N SER A 118 11.76 8.94 -7.72
CA SER A 118 12.70 9.99 -8.14
C SER A 118 14.09 9.78 -7.55
#